data_AF-A0A843HMV9-F1
#
_entry.id   AF-A0A843HMV9-F1
#
_cell.length_a   1.000
_cell.length_b   1.000
_cell.length_c   1.000
_cell.angle_alpha   90.00
_cell.angle_beta   90.00
_cell.angle_gamma   90.00
#
_symmetry.space_group_name_H-M   'P 1'
#
loop_
_entity.id
_entity.type
_entity.pdbx_description
1 polymer ?
#
loop_
_entity_poly.entity_id
_entity_poly.type
_entity_poly.pdbx_seq_one_letter_code
_entity_poly.pdbx_strand_id
1 'polypeptide(L)'
;MIIKIYASCPNKIRNESQLNAVLQEILGDSIIEWIYEKDFFKSLKKLDKSVLSQLLKKIKQIFLNPDVGKHLSANRKGQQEVYVADSFRLYYSFCKKENRIEFLEFSHKKHQ
;
A
#
# COMPACT_ATOMS: atom_id res chain seq x y z
N MET A 1 5.47 23.73 5.65
CA MET A 1 5.18 22.31 5.38
C MET A 1 4.39 21.76 6.56
N ILE A 2 3.06 21.69 6.45
CA ILE A 2 2.20 21.27 7.57
C ILE A 2 2.27 19.75 7.65
N ILE A 3 3.01 19.25 8.64
CA ILE A 3 2.96 17.84 9.03
C ILE A 3 1.57 17.65 9.68
N LYS A 4 0.57 17.19 8.90
CA LYS A 4 -0.65 16.63 9.48
C LYS A 4 -0.23 15.40 10.29
N ILE A 5 -0.08 15.58 11.59
CA ILE A 5 0.06 14.47 12.54
C ILE A 5 -1.22 13.67 12.40
N TYR A 6 -1.11 12.43 11.90
CA TYR A 6 -2.24 11.53 11.74
C TYR A 6 -3.07 11.50 13.02
N ALA A 7 -4.34 11.88 12.93
CA ALA A 7 -5.29 11.67 14.01
C ALA A 7 -5.54 10.15 14.09
N SER A 8 -4.65 9.44 14.80
CA SER A 8 -4.73 8.01 15.11
C SER A 8 -4.86 7.07 13.89
N CYS A 9 -3.75 6.46 13.43
CA CYS A 9 -3.81 5.26 12.58
C CYS A 9 -4.82 4.26 13.16
N PRO A 10 -5.81 3.79 12.39
CA PRO A 10 -6.83 2.89 12.90
C PRO A 10 -6.17 1.62 13.44
N ASN A 11 -6.71 1.09 14.54
CA ASN A 11 -6.20 -0.17 15.12
C ASN A 11 -6.33 -1.35 14.15
N LYS A 12 -7.33 -1.31 13.25
CA LYS A 12 -7.63 -2.36 12.26
C LYS A 12 -8.50 -1.83 11.13
N ILE A 13 -8.36 -2.41 9.93
CA ILE A 13 -9.27 -2.21 8.79
C ILE A 13 -10.31 -3.33 8.77
N ARG A 14 -11.60 -2.97 8.85
CA ARG A 14 -12.73 -3.92 8.93
C ARG A 14 -13.44 -4.11 7.60
N ASN A 15 -13.61 -3.03 6.85
CA ASN A 15 -14.34 -3.00 5.57
C ASN A 15 -13.64 -2.08 4.56
N GLU A 16 -14.08 -2.15 3.30
CA GLU A 16 -13.49 -1.37 2.21
C GLU A 16 -13.75 0.14 2.37
N SER A 17 -14.92 0.53 2.86
CA SER A 17 -15.24 1.93 3.13
C SER A 17 -14.23 2.57 4.09
N GLN A 18 -13.84 1.85 5.15
CA GLN A 18 -12.83 2.31 6.10
C GLN A 18 -11.45 2.41 5.46
N LEU A 19 -11.06 1.44 4.63
CA LEU A 19 -9.79 1.51 3.89
C LEU A 19 -9.76 2.73 2.97
N ASN A 20 -10.83 2.94 2.20
CA ASN A 20 -10.94 4.05 1.26
C ASN A 20 -10.86 5.39 1.99
N ALA A 21 -11.57 5.56 3.11
CA ALA A 21 -11.47 6.78 3.91
C ALA A 21 -10.04 7.06 4.40
N VAL A 22 -9.35 6.01 4.88
CA VAL A 22 -7.96 6.13 5.38
C VAL A 22 -6.99 6.48 4.24
N LEU A 23 -7.12 5.83 3.08
CA LEU A 23 -6.29 6.14 1.92
C LEU A 23 -6.55 7.57 1.43
N GLN A 24 -7.81 7.98 1.32
CA GLN A 24 -8.18 9.35 0.96
C GLN A 24 -7.58 10.38 1.92
N GLU A 25 -7.63 10.13 3.23
CA GLU A 25 -7.04 11.03 4.23
C GLU A 25 -5.51 11.13 4.10
N ILE A 26 -4.83 9.99 3.88
CA ILE A 26 -3.37 9.93 3.78
C ILE A 26 -2.85 10.58 2.50
N LEU A 27 -3.56 10.35 1.40
CA LEU A 27 -3.14 10.72 0.06
C LEU A 27 -3.60 12.13 -0.32
N GLY A 28 -4.69 12.62 0.30
CA GLY A 28 -5.23 13.95 0.08
C GLY A 28 -5.49 14.19 -1.41
N ASP A 29 -4.97 15.30 -1.93
CA ASP A 29 -5.17 15.75 -3.32
C ASP A 29 -4.26 15.05 -4.35
N SER A 30 -3.81 13.82 -4.07
CA SER A 30 -2.99 13.07 -5.02
C SER A 30 -3.75 12.86 -6.34
N ILE A 31 -3.11 13.23 -7.45
CA ILE A 31 -3.66 13.06 -8.82
C ILE A 31 -3.52 11.62 -9.35
N ILE A 32 -2.84 10.75 -8.62
CA ILE A 32 -2.61 9.35 -8.99
C ILE A 32 -3.84 8.53 -8.60
N GLU A 33 -4.42 7.83 -9.57
CA GLU A 33 -5.50 6.88 -9.32
C GLU A 33 -4.98 5.63 -8.63
N TRP A 34 -5.85 4.95 -7.88
CA TRP A 34 -5.46 3.78 -7.12
C TRP A 34 -6.58 2.75 -7.07
N ILE A 35 -6.19 1.51 -7.28
CA ILE A 35 -7.06 0.35 -7.15
C ILE A 35 -6.33 -0.70 -6.30
N TYR A 36 -7.09 -1.66 -5.78
CA TYR A 36 -6.51 -2.76 -5.03
C TYR A 36 -7.23 -4.06 -5.35
N GLU A 37 -6.46 -5.13 -5.33
CA GLU A 37 -6.96 -6.48 -5.51
C GLU A 37 -7.63 -7.00 -4.23
N LYS A 38 -8.50 -8.00 -4.41
CA LYS A 38 -9.22 -8.62 -3.29
C LYS A 38 -8.26 -9.23 -2.26
N ASP A 39 -7.16 -9.81 -2.71
CA ASP A 39 -6.21 -10.49 -1.84
C ASP A 39 -5.36 -9.51 -1.03
N PHE A 40 -4.99 -8.36 -1.62
CA PHE A 40 -4.47 -7.23 -0.87
C PHE A 40 -5.43 -6.86 0.27
N PHE A 41 -6.71 -6.60 -0.01
CA PHE A 41 -7.65 -6.20 1.03
C PHE A 41 -7.84 -7.27 2.12
N LYS A 42 -7.93 -8.56 1.75
CA LYS A 42 -8.03 -9.68 2.71
C LYS A 42 -6.85 -9.73 3.67
N SER A 43 -5.64 -9.45 3.18
CA SER A 43 -4.44 -9.46 4.02
C SER A 43 -4.49 -8.38 5.12
N LEU A 44 -5.03 -7.19 4.79
CA LEU A 44 -5.12 -6.05 5.72
C LEU A 44 -5.98 -6.36 6.94
N LYS A 45 -7.03 -7.19 6.77
CA LYS A 45 -7.93 -7.60 7.86
C LYS A 45 -7.22 -8.41 8.94
N LYS A 46 -6.05 -8.98 8.67
CA LYS A 46 -5.30 -9.80 9.62
C LYS A 46 -4.17 -9.04 10.31
N LEU A 47 -3.90 -7.79 9.89
CA LEU A 47 -2.77 -7.03 10.40
C LEU A 47 -3.06 -6.46 11.79
N ASP A 48 -2.02 -6.43 12.60
CA ASP A 48 -2.00 -5.61 13.80
C ASP A 48 -1.76 -4.13 13.45
N LYS A 49 -1.93 -3.26 14.44
CA LYS A 49 -1.77 -1.81 14.30
C LYS A 49 -0.37 -1.41 13.85
N SER A 50 0.67 -2.10 14.31
CA SER A 50 2.06 -1.75 14.04
C SER A 50 2.39 -1.97 12.57
N VAL A 51 2.07 -3.17 12.05
CA VAL A 51 2.28 -3.51 10.64
C VAL A 51 1.43 -2.62 9.74
N LEU A 52 0.17 -2.37 10.12
CA LEU A 52 -0.72 -1.49 9.38
C LEU A 52 -0.14 -0.06 9.29
N SER A 53 0.34 0.52 10.39
CA SER A 53 0.94 1.85 10.38
C SER A 53 2.17 1.93 9.46
N GLN A 54 3.02 0.90 9.49
CA GLN A 54 4.18 0.83 8.60
C GLN A 54 3.80 0.69 7.13
N LEU A 55 2.77 -0.12 6.84
CA LEU A 55 2.22 -0.26 5.50
C LEU A 55 1.70 1.08 4.96
N LEU A 56 0.91 1.81 5.76
CA LEU A 56 0.37 3.12 5.36
C LEU A 56 1.48 4.15 5.07
N LYS A 57 2.58 4.13 5.84
CA LYS A 57 3.76 4.94 5.55
C LYS A 57 4.41 4.56 4.22
N LYS A 58 4.49 3.27 3.91
CA LYS A 58 5.05 2.78 2.64
C LYS A 58 4.15 3.12 1.45
N ILE A 59 2.84 2.99 1.59
CA ILE A 59 1.87 3.45 0.60
C ILE A 59 2.09 4.94 0.31
N LYS A 60 2.18 5.79 1.34
CA LYS A 60 2.48 7.22 1.13
C LYS A 60 3.80 7.46 0.38
N GLN A 61 4.85 6.68 0.67
CA GLN A 61 6.12 6.77 -0.06
C GLN A 61 5.96 6.39 -1.54
N ILE A 62 5.16 5.38 -1.85
CA ILE A 62 4.86 4.96 -3.22
C ILE A 62 4.14 6.07 -3.98
N PHE A 63 3.16 6.75 -3.38
CA PHE A 63 2.48 7.86 -4.07
C PHE A 63 3.37 9.08 -4.29
N LEU A 64 4.39 9.29 -3.44
CA LEU A 64 5.38 10.36 -3.65
C LEU A 64 6.44 9.97 -4.70
N ASN A 65 6.78 8.70 -4.79
CA ASN A 65 7.71 8.15 -5.78
C ASN A 65 7.26 6.74 -6.20
N PRO A 66 6.44 6.63 -7.28
CA PRO A 66 5.87 5.36 -7.70
C PRO A 66 6.90 4.35 -8.22
N ASP A 67 8.12 4.79 -8.57
CA ASP A 67 9.20 3.92 -9.03
C ASP A 67 10.00 3.26 -7.87
N VAL A 68 9.53 3.39 -6.62
CA VAL A 68 10.21 2.86 -5.43
C VAL A 68 10.16 1.33 -5.31
N GLY A 69 11.21 0.74 -4.75
CA GLY A 69 11.27 -0.70 -4.46
C GLY A 69 11.94 -1.51 -5.57
N LYS A 70 11.80 -2.82 -5.48
CA LYS A 70 12.47 -3.78 -6.36
C LYS A 70 11.56 -4.12 -7.54
N HIS A 71 12.00 -3.83 -8.75
CA HIS A 71 11.34 -4.26 -9.97
C HIS A 71 11.43 -5.79 -10.11
N LEU A 72 10.30 -6.45 -10.30
CA LEU A 72 10.23 -7.90 -10.46
C LEU A 72 10.40 -8.30 -11.93
N SER A 73 10.91 -9.51 -12.14
CA SER A 73 11.19 -10.08 -13.46
C SER A 73 10.25 -11.26 -13.78
N ALA A 74 10.37 -11.78 -15.00
CA ALA A 74 9.62 -12.94 -15.51
C ALA A 74 8.11 -12.79 -15.34
N ASN A 75 7.47 -13.71 -14.60
CA ASN A 75 6.01 -13.79 -14.45
C ASN A 75 5.39 -12.57 -13.71
N ARG A 76 6.22 -11.74 -13.07
CA ARG A 76 5.80 -10.51 -12.36
C ARG A 76 6.36 -9.25 -13.02
N LYS A 77 6.73 -9.30 -14.31
CA LYS A 77 7.26 -8.15 -15.05
C LYS A 77 6.26 -6.99 -15.00
N GLY A 78 6.74 -5.81 -14.58
CA GLY A 78 5.91 -4.62 -14.40
C GLY A 78 5.37 -4.42 -12.97
N GLN A 79 5.66 -5.35 -12.06
CA GLN A 79 5.36 -5.22 -10.65
C GLN A 79 6.60 -4.77 -9.86
N GLN A 80 6.35 -4.12 -8.74
CA GLN A 80 7.35 -3.67 -7.77
C GLN A 80 7.08 -4.32 -6.41
N GLU A 81 8.16 -4.65 -5.72
CA GLU A 81 8.16 -5.20 -4.37
C GLU A 81 8.77 -4.18 -3.40
N VAL A 82 8.02 -3.86 -2.35
CA VAL A 82 8.46 -2.99 -1.26
C VAL A 82 8.40 -3.73 0.07
N TYR A 83 9.46 -3.58 0.84
CA TYR A 83 9.58 -4.15 2.17
C TYR A 83 8.75 -3.30 3.13
N VAL A 84 7.90 -3.96 3.91
CA VAL A 84 7.11 -3.34 4.98
C VAL A 84 7.44 -4.08 6.27
N ALA A 85 7.95 -3.35 7.26
CA ALA A 85 8.70 -3.97 8.35
C ALA A 85 9.79 -4.92 7.81
N ASP A 86 10.31 -5.81 8.66
CA ASP A 86 11.34 -6.76 8.26
C ASP A 86 10.77 -8.00 7.55
N SER A 87 9.50 -8.32 7.80
CA SER A 87 8.91 -9.62 7.44
C SER A 87 7.75 -9.54 6.47
N PHE A 88 7.33 -8.35 6.01
CA PHE A 88 6.24 -8.23 5.05
C PHE A 88 6.68 -7.63 3.71
N ARG A 89 5.90 -7.93 2.68
CA ARG A 89 6.10 -7.54 1.30
C ARG A 89 4.81 -6.94 0.76
N LEU A 90 4.92 -5.74 0.22
CA LEU A 90 3.88 -5.11 -0.58
C LEU A 90 4.24 -5.26 -2.05
N TYR A 91 3.34 -5.86 -2.81
CA TYR A 91 3.42 -5.96 -4.26
C TYR A 91 2.43 -4.99 -4.89
N TYR A 92 2.92 -4.17 -5.81
CA TYR A 92 2.08 -3.23 -6.55
C TYR A 92 2.56 -3.07 -7.99
N SER A 93 1.72 -2.51 -8.85
CA SER A 93 2.09 -2.09 -10.20
C SER A 93 1.85 -0.59 -10.35
N PHE A 94 2.65 0.08 -11.18
CA PHE A 94 2.44 1.48 -11.53
C PHE A 94 2.32 1.63 -13.04
N CYS A 95 1.13 2.03 -13.50
CA CYS A 95 0.88 2.33 -14.90
C CYS A 95 1.07 3.82 -15.16
N LYS A 96 2.24 4.20 -15.70
CA LYS A 96 2.57 5.60 -16.05
C LYS A 96 1.58 6.23 -17.04
N LYS A 97 1.04 5.44 -17.97
CA LYS A 97 0.11 5.94 -19.00
C LYS A 97 -1.25 6.36 -18.41
N GLU A 98 -1.70 5.64 -17.40
CA GLU A 98 -3.00 5.86 -16.74
C GLU A 98 -2.84 6.64 -15.44
N ASN A 99 -1.60 6.98 -15.07
CA ASN A 99 -1.24 7.57 -13.78
C ASN A 99 -1.90 6.84 -12.61
N ARG A 100 -1.76 5.50 -12.59
CA ARG A 100 -2.51 4.61 -11.70
C ARG A 100 -1.60 3.62 -10.97
N ILE A 101 -1.81 3.48 -9.67
CA ILE A 101 -1.20 2.46 -8.82
C ILE A 101 -2.20 1.34 -8.56
N GLU A 102 -1.77 0.09 -8.70
CA GLU A 102 -2.57 -1.08 -8.36
C GLU A 102 -1.88 -1.88 -7.26
N PHE A 103 -2.53 -1.98 -6.09
CA PHE A 103 -2.05 -2.80 -4.99
C PHE A 103 -2.49 -4.24 -5.16
N LEU A 104 -1.54 -5.13 -5.42
CA LEU A 104 -1.81 -6.51 -5.83
C LEU A 104 -1.92 -7.45 -4.63
N GLU A 105 -0.91 -7.42 -3.76
CA GLU A 105 -0.80 -8.38 -2.66
C GLU A 105 0.00 -7.76 -1.52
N PHE A 106 -0.36 -8.12 -0.29
CA PHE A 106 0.46 -7.87 0.88
C PHE A 106 0.62 -9.15 1.70
N SER A 107 1.85 -9.65 1.81
CA SER A 107 2.10 -10.97 2.39
C SER A 107 3.34 -10.99 3.29
N HIS A 108 3.38 -12.01 4.15
CA HIS A 108 4.47 -12.22 5.10
C HIS A 108 5.48 -13.21 4.53
N LYS A 109 6.78 -12.90 4.64
CA LYS A 109 7.91 -13.69 4.11
C LYS A 109 7.86 -15.18 4.47
N LYS A 110 7.32 -15.53 5.64
CA LYS A 110 7.23 -16.94 6.11
C LYS A 110 6.19 -17.78 5.33
N HIS A 111 5.27 -17.14 4.62
CA HIS A 111 4.16 -17.80 3.93
C HIS A 111 4.29 -17.80 2.41
N GLN A 112 5.47 -17.42 1.88
CA GLN A 112 5.77 -17.35 0.46
C GLN A 112 6.83 -18.38 0.09
#